data_AF-A0AAE6SQH9-F1
#
_entry.id   AF-A0AAE6SQH9-F1
#
_cell.length_a   1.000
_cell.length_b   1.000
_cell.length_c   1.000
_cell.angle_alpha   90.00
_cell.angle_beta   90.00
_cell.angle_gamma   90.00
#
_symmetry.space_group_name_H-M   'P 1'
#
loop_
_entity.id
_entity.type
_entity.pdbx_description
1 polymer ?
#
loop_
_entity_poly.entity_id
_entity_poly.type
_entity_poly.pdbx_seq_one_letter_code
_entity_poly.pdbx_strand_id
1 'polypeptide(L)'
;MSTIESITLMLALVYSTSLLYWGGKKWGALVSGALLLGATLASFFWPLLLILLGAVLVVTAIGQYQPAFANAEGRPNAVREICQHFFALSMLLVGVQYAINAGLLYAGETPWLMRPDVGDAFLPIAGGIELKAILTLGLWDQNHPAAVVMLCVVLITGVVCKRAFCGWACPLGLAGEYLYKLRKRVIHAELLPPAWVDWPLRMVKYLLLAALLYLVISMPSASIPHYLSGNYHKVADLKMAVFFMMPSMVALIGFGMIFALAAWRRQGFCRYICPYGALLGIVSFLSPFKIRRNTQHCLIETKGMSCDKCTRACPANISVHTQKNIHSDECQACMRCVSACPKKQALQFSTRNGIPLSARGLLIVLLTIMFMLPLFAYVSGYWHSQTPNDIKIELIQKLDRIGH
;
A
#
# COMPACT_ATOMS: atom_id res chain seq x y z
N MET A 1 -18.44 -6.35 1.85
CA MET A 1 -17.45 -5.29 2.19
C MET A 1 -18.19 -4.10 2.77
N SER A 2 -17.53 -3.24 3.54
CA SER A 2 -18.16 -1.98 3.96
C SER A 2 -18.48 -1.09 2.75
N THR A 3 -19.44 -0.19 2.89
CA THR A 3 -19.83 0.73 1.81
C THR A 3 -18.65 1.56 1.31
N ILE A 4 -17.79 2.03 2.21
CA ILE A 4 -16.60 2.81 1.88
C ILE A 4 -15.58 1.96 1.10
N GLU A 5 -15.35 0.72 1.50
CA GLU A 5 -14.48 -0.21 0.77
C GLU A 5 -15.03 -0.53 -0.62
N SER A 6 -16.34 -0.79 -0.74
CA SER A 6 -16.98 -1.04 -2.03
C SER A 6 -16.88 0.16 -2.97
N ILE A 7 -17.13 1.38 -2.48
CA ILE A 7 -17.00 2.60 -3.29
C ILE A 7 -15.57 2.78 -3.78
N THR A 8 -14.59 2.64 -2.89
CA THR A 8 -13.17 2.87 -3.21
C THR A 8 -12.65 1.82 -4.18
N LEU A 9 -13.03 0.56 -4.01
CA LEU A 9 -12.72 -0.54 -4.91
C LEU A 9 -13.33 -0.32 -6.30
N MET A 10 -14.61 0.06 -6.39
CA MET A 10 -15.28 0.29 -7.67
C MET A 10 -14.69 1.48 -8.41
N LEU A 11 -14.47 2.61 -7.73
CA LEU A 11 -13.86 3.80 -8.34
C LEU A 11 -12.47 3.48 -8.91
N ALA A 12 -11.64 2.73 -8.18
CA ALA A 12 -10.30 2.38 -8.62
C ALA A 12 -10.29 1.45 -9.84
N LEU A 13 -11.14 0.42 -9.86
CA LEU A 13 -11.21 -0.52 -10.98
C LEU A 13 -11.86 0.09 -12.22
N VAL A 14 -12.91 0.91 -12.05
CA VAL A 14 -13.50 1.70 -13.15
C VAL A 14 -12.46 2.65 -13.72
N TYR A 15 -11.73 3.37 -12.86
CA TYR A 15 -10.66 4.26 -13.33
C TYR A 15 -9.55 3.53 -14.08
N SER A 16 -9.11 2.36 -13.59
CA SER A 16 -8.13 1.51 -14.30
C SER A 16 -8.64 1.10 -15.69
N THR A 17 -9.92 0.74 -15.79
CA THR A 17 -10.58 0.36 -17.05
C THR A 17 -10.70 1.54 -18.01
N SER A 18 -11.10 2.72 -17.52
CA SER A 18 -11.13 3.97 -18.30
C SER A 18 -9.74 4.37 -18.79
N LEU A 19 -8.70 4.19 -17.95
CA LEU A 19 -7.32 4.40 -18.36
C LEU A 19 -6.85 3.40 -19.42
N LEU A 20 -7.33 2.16 -19.44
CA LEU A 20 -7.04 1.25 -20.55
C LEU A 20 -7.73 1.71 -21.85
N TYR A 21 -8.98 2.15 -21.74
CA TYR A 21 -9.78 2.59 -22.88
C TYR A 21 -9.19 3.84 -23.55
N TRP A 22 -8.95 4.90 -22.77
CA TRP A 22 -8.33 6.14 -23.27
C TRP A 22 -6.86 5.95 -23.71
N GLY A 23 -6.23 4.82 -23.37
CA GLY A 23 -4.86 4.49 -23.75
C GLY A 23 -4.78 3.76 -25.09
N GLY A 24 -5.89 3.61 -25.79
CA GLY A 24 -5.98 2.85 -27.04
C GLY A 24 -5.97 1.32 -26.86
N LYS A 25 -5.86 0.81 -25.63
CA LYS A 25 -5.85 -0.62 -25.31
C LYS A 25 -7.27 -1.17 -25.15
N LYS A 26 -8.07 -1.09 -26.22
CA LYS A 26 -9.50 -1.44 -26.22
C LYS A 26 -9.79 -2.85 -25.71
N TRP A 27 -8.98 -3.84 -26.11
CA TRP A 27 -9.10 -5.22 -25.61
C TRP A 27 -8.91 -5.34 -24.10
N GLY A 28 -7.88 -4.68 -23.55
CA GLY A 28 -7.66 -4.68 -22.10
C GLY A 28 -8.80 -4.00 -21.33
N ALA A 29 -9.37 -2.94 -21.89
CA ALA A 29 -10.53 -2.27 -21.30
C ALA A 29 -11.78 -3.17 -21.33
N LEU A 30 -12.04 -3.86 -22.45
CA LEU A 30 -13.16 -4.79 -22.56
C LEU A 30 -13.05 -5.94 -21.56
N VAL A 31 -11.89 -6.59 -21.47
CA VAL A 31 -11.68 -7.70 -20.53
C VAL A 31 -11.81 -7.23 -19.08
N SER A 32 -11.19 -6.11 -18.73
CA SER A 32 -11.25 -5.57 -17.35
C SER A 32 -12.67 -5.16 -16.99
N GLY A 33 -13.39 -4.51 -17.91
CA GLY A 33 -14.79 -4.13 -17.72
C GLY A 33 -15.72 -5.33 -17.59
N ALA A 34 -15.53 -6.37 -18.41
CA ALA A 34 -16.31 -7.60 -18.33
C ALA A 34 -16.07 -8.36 -17.02
N LEU A 35 -14.82 -8.46 -16.57
CA LEU A 35 -14.48 -9.09 -15.29
C LEU A 35 -15.11 -8.35 -14.10
N LEU A 36 -15.01 -7.02 -14.11
CA LEU A 36 -15.59 -6.19 -13.05
C LEU A 36 -17.13 -6.32 -13.05
N LEU A 37 -17.78 -6.24 -14.21
CA LEU A 37 -19.23 -6.38 -14.30
C LEU A 37 -19.68 -7.79 -13.88
N GLY A 38 -19.00 -8.84 -14.35
CA GLY A 38 -19.25 -10.22 -13.96
C GLY A 38 -19.12 -10.44 -12.44
N ALA A 39 -18.06 -9.91 -11.81
CA ALA A 39 -17.87 -9.99 -10.37
C ALA A 39 -18.96 -9.25 -9.59
N THR A 40 -19.40 -8.07 -10.07
CA THR A 40 -20.50 -7.33 -9.43
C THR A 40 -21.83 -8.06 -9.51
N LEU A 41 -22.14 -8.69 -10.66
CA LEU A 41 -23.36 -9.49 -10.83
C LEU A 41 -23.32 -10.77 -9.99
N ALA A 42 -22.19 -11.46 -9.96
CA ALA A 42 -21.99 -12.68 -9.17
C ALA A 42 -22.11 -12.44 -7.65
N SER A 43 -21.90 -11.20 -7.19
CA SER A 43 -22.05 -10.85 -5.78
C SER A 43 -23.51 -10.81 -5.31
N PHE A 44 -24.50 -10.83 -6.21
CA PHE A 44 -25.95 -10.68 -5.94
C PHE A 44 -26.32 -9.50 -5.02
N PHE A 45 -25.42 -8.53 -4.84
CA PHE A 45 -25.59 -7.40 -3.94
C PHE A 45 -25.98 -6.17 -4.76
N TRP A 46 -27.29 -5.88 -4.82
CA TRP A 46 -27.85 -4.76 -5.58
C TRP A 46 -27.15 -3.40 -5.35
N PRO A 47 -26.76 -3.03 -4.10
CA PRO A 47 -26.06 -1.77 -3.87
C PRO A 47 -24.69 -1.68 -4.57
N LEU A 48 -24.02 -2.82 -4.80
CA LEU A 48 -22.74 -2.85 -5.51
C LEU A 48 -22.89 -2.37 -6.97
N LEU A 49 -24.01 -2.72 -7.61
CA LEU A 49 -24.30 -2.35 -8.99
C LEU A 49 -24.61 -0.85 -9.11
N LEU A 50 -25.35 -0.28 -8.15
CA LEU A 50 -25.57 1.16 -8.07
C LEU A 50 -24.26 1.94 -7.86
N ILE A 51 -23.39 1.45 -6.97
CA ILE A 51 -22.06 2.03 -6.74
C ILE A 51 -21.22 1.96 -8.02
N LEU A 52 -21.27 0.84 -8.74
CA LEU A 52 -20.57 0.70 -10.02
C LEU A 52 -21.04 1.73 -11.05
N LEU A 53 -22.36 1.88 -11.24
CA LEU A 53 -22.92 2.87 -12.16
C LEU A 53 -22.50 4.30 -11.76
N GLY A 54 -22.58 4.62 -10.47
CA GLY A 54 -22.09 5.90 -9.93
C GLY A 54 -20.61 6.12 -10.20
N ALA A 55 -19.77 5.11 -10.00
CA ALA A 55 -18.33 5.19 -10.27
C ALA A 55 -18.04 5.44 -11.75
N VAL A 56 -18.76 4.80 -12.68
CA VAL A 56 -18.66 5.05 -14.12
C VAL A 56 -19.02 6.49 -14.47
N LEU A 57 -20.13 7.02 -13.93
CA LEU A 57 -20.54 8.41 -14.14
C LEU A 57 -19.49 9.40 -13.60
N VAL A 58 -18.98 9.17 -12.39
CA VAL A 58 -17.97 10.05 -11.77
C VAL A 58 -16.67 10.06 -12.57
N VAL A 59 -16.14 8.88 -12.94
CA VAL A 59 -14.86 8.79 -13.67
C VAL A 59 -14.98 9.39 -15.07
N THR A 60 -16.11 9.17 -15.75
CA THR A 60 -16.35 9.75 -17.08
C THR A 60 -16.50 11.27 -17.02
N ALA A 61 -17.26 11.80 -16.05
CA ALA A 61 -17.39 13.23 -15.83
C ALA A 61 -16.04 13.90 -15.51
N ILE A 62 -15.26 13.33 -14.58
CA ILE A 62 -13.91 13.84 -14.26
C ILE A 62 -13.01 13.82 -15.50
N GLY A 63 -13.08 12.77 -16.32
CA GLY A 63 -12.33 12.68 -17.57
C GLY A 63 -12.66 13.79 -18.58
N GLN A 64 -13.91 14.26 -18.60
CA GLN A 64 -14.35 15.37 -19.46
C GLN A 64 -13.86 16.73 -18.94
N TYR A 65 -13.98 17.00 -17.63
CA TYR A 65 -13.60 18.28 -17.04
C TYR A 65 -12.09 18.43 -16.79
N GLN A 66 -11.37 17.32 -16.59
CA GLN A 66 -9.93 17.30 -16.34
C GLN A 66 -9.22 16.32 -17.30
N PRO A 67 -8.93 16.72 -18.55
CA PRO A 67 -8.27 15.85 -19.52
C PRO A 67 -6.85 15.41 -19.07
N ALA A 68 -6.25 16.12 -18.11
CA ALA A 68 -5.00 15.71 -17.46
C ALA A 68 -5.14 14.39 -16.67
N PHE A 69 -6.32 14.11 -16.12
CA PHE A 69 -6.65 12.84 -15.44
C PHE A 69 -6.74 11.68 -16.43
N ALA A 70 -7.16 11.96 -17.67
CA ALA A 70 -7.17 10.99 -18.75
C ALA A 70 -5.78 10.74 -19.37
N ASN A 71 -4.89 11.73 -19.31
CA ASN A 71 -3.60 11.73 -20.00
C ASN A 71 -2.40 11.60 -19.03
N ALA A 72 -2.30 10.44 -18.38
CA ALA A 72 -1.33 10.17 -17.33
C ALA A 72 0.16 10.13 -17.76
N GLU A 73 0.44 10.19 -19.07
CA GLU A 73 1.82 10.12 -19.60
C GLU A 73 2.56 11.45 -19.56
N GLY A 74 1.84 12.58 -19.61
CA GLY A 74 2.45 13.91 -19.64
C GLY A 74 2.98 14.41 -18.30
N ARG A 75 2.41 13.94 -17.18
CA ARG A 75 2.70 14.43 -15.81
C ARG A 75 2.66 13.30 -14.77
N PRO A 76 3.66 12.40 -14.75
CA PRO A 76 3.66 11.23 -13.85
C PRO A 76 3.57 11.59 -12.37
N ASN A 77 4.19 12.70 -11.94
CA ASN A 77 4.14 13.14 -10.54
C ASN A 77 2.76 13.62 -10.11
N ALA A 78 2.03 14.33 -11.00
CA ALA A 78 0.71 14.85 -10.68
C ALA A 78 -0.29 13.71 -10.49
N VAL A 79 -0.27 12.72 -11.40
CA VAL A 79 -1.11 11.53 -11.30
C VAL A 79 -0.81 10.73 -10.04
N ARG A 80 0.46 10.55 -9.71
CA ARG A 80 0.89 9.90 -8.47
C ARG A 80 0.37 10.64 -7.24
N GLU A 81 0.48 11.97 -7.19
CA GLU A 81 -0.02 12.76 -6.06
C GLU A 81 -1.55 12.63 -5.93
N ILE A 82 -2.30 12.74 -7.03
CA ILE A 82 -3.76 12.55 -7.01
C ILE A 82 -4.12 11.16 -6.47
N CYS A 83 -3.43 10.12 -6.94
CA CYS A 83 -3.60 8.75 -6.48
C CYS A 83 -3.35 8.62 -4.97
N GLN A 84 -2.23 9.16 -4.49
CA GLN A 84 -1.90 9.16 -3.06
C GLN A 84 -2.95 9.90 -2.21
N HIS A 85 -3.46 11.05 -2.67
CA HIS A 85 -4.51 11.79 -1.97
C HIS A 85 -5.81 11.02 -1.89
N PHE A 86 -6.23 10.39 -2.99
CA PHE A 86 -7.44 9.58 -3.04
C PHE A 86 -7.36 8.40 -2.07
N PHE A 87 -6.24 7.66 -2.08
CA PHE A 87 -6.03 6.56 -1.15
C PHE A 87 -5.92 7.02 0.31
N ALA A 88 -5.27 8.16 0.56
CA ALA A 88 -5.19 8.71 1.91
C ALA A 88 -6.57 9.14 2.44
N LEU A 89 -7.42 9.74 1.60
CA LEU A 89 -8.79 10.08 1.95
C LEU A 89 -9.62 8.82 2.23
N SER A 90 -9.52 7.81 1.36
CA SER A 90 -10.18 6.51 1.54
C SER A 90 -9.78 5.86 2.87
N MET A 91 -8.48 5.80 3.18
CA MET A 91 -7.97 5.23 4.43
C MET A 91 -8.38 6.05 5.65
N LEU A 92 -8.46 7.38 5.54
CA LEU A 92 -8.98 8.23 6.61
C LEU A 92 -10.44 7.90 6.90
N LEU A 93 -11.28 7.79 5.87
CA LEU A 93 -12.70 7.44 6.02
C LEU A 93 -12.88 6.04 6.61
N VAL A 94 -12.09 5.06 6.15
CA VAL A 94 -12.05 3.71 6.73
C VAL A 94 -11.62 3.75 8.20
N GLY A 95 -10.61 4.56 8.54
CA GLY A 95 -10.14 4.73 9.92
C GLY A 95 -11.20 5.35 10.83
N VAL A 96 -11.93 6.37 10.36
CA VAL A 96 -13.06 6.97 11.10
C VAL A 96 -14.18 5.95 11.30
N GLN A 97 -14.56 5.22 10.24
CA GLN A 97 -15.54 4.15 10.33
C GLN A 97 -15.11 3.07 11.35
N TYR A 98 -13.84 2.69 11.33
CA TYR A 98 -13.28 1.71 12.25
C TYR A 98 -13.30 2.21 13.71
N ALA A 99 -12.91 3.47 13.95
CA ALA A 99 -12.93 4.06 15.28
C ALA A 99 -14.35 4.16 15.86
N ILE A 100 -15.35 4.54 15.05
CA ILE A 100 -16.76 4.56 15.46
C ILE A 100 -17.24 3.15 15.81
N ASN A 101 -16.96 2.15 14.96
CA ASN A 101 -17.32 0.76 15.21
C ASN A 101 -16.70 0.23 16.50
N ALA A 102 -15.40 0.46 16.71
CA ALA A 102 -14.69 0.04 17.91
C ALA A 102 -15.19 0.77 19.18
N GLY A 103 -15.52 2.06 19.08
CA GLY A 103 -16.09 2.84 20.18
C GLY A 103 -17.47 2.33 20.63
N LEU A 104 -18.34 1.94 19.69
CA LEU A 104 -19.64 1.33 20.00
C LEU A 104 -19.48 -0.03 20.69
N LEU A 105 -18.58 -0.87 20.18
CA LEU A 105 -18.26 -2.15 20.81
C LEU A 105 -17.71 -1.98 22.23
N TYR A 106 -16.87 -0.97 22.44
CA TYR A 106 -16.33 -0.64 23.76
C TYR A 106 -17.42 -0.18 24.74
N ALA A 107 -18.44 0.54 24.25
CA ALA A 107 -19.61 0.93 25.04
C ALA A 107 -20.58 -0.23 25.34
N GLY A 108 -20.36 -1.43 24.76
CA GLY A 108 -21.25 -2.57 24.89
C GLY A 108 -22.47 -2.52 23.96
N GLU A 109 -22.48 -1.61 22.99
CA GLU A 109 -23.57 -1.42 22.03
C GLU A 109 -23.31 -2.21 20.74
N THR A 110 -24.38 -2.69 20.10
CA THR A 110 -24.24 -3.34 18.79
C THR A 110 -23.94 -2.29 17.71
N PRO A 111 -22.83 -2.42 16.97
CA PRO A 111 -22.44 -1.37 16.04
C PRO A 111 -23.35 -1.36 14.80
N TRP A 112 -24.02 -0.24 14.57
CA TRP A 112 -24.82 0.00 13.35
C TRP A 112 -23.94 0.17 12.10
N LEU A 113 -22.70 0.61 12.28
CA LEU A 113 -21.73 0.77 11.21
C LEU A 113 -20.86 -0.48 11.10
N MET A 114 -20.80 -1.08 9.91
CA MET A 114 -20.05 -2.31 9.70
C MET A 114 -18.55 -2.11 9.92
N ARG A 115 -17.87 -3.14 10.44
CA ARG A 115 -16.41 -3.17 10.55
C ARG A 115 -15.78 -3.19 9.13
N PRO A 116 -14.78 -2.34 8.84
CA PRO A 116 -13.99 -2.43 7.62
C PRO A 116 -12.91 -3.52 7.75
N ASP A 117 -12.97 -4.53 6.88
CA ASP A 117 -12.02 -5.66 6.88
C ASP A 117 -10.64 -5.26 6.34
N VAL A 118 -10.52 -4.16 5.57
CA VAL A 118 -9.23 -3.62 5.12
C VAL A 118 -8.33 -3.22 6.32
N GLY A 119 -8.91 -2.99 7.50
CA GLY A 119 -8.16 -2.77 8.74
C GLY A 119 -7.23 -3.94 9.09
N ASP A 120 -7.55 -5.16 8.68
CA ASP A 120 -6.73 -6.35 8.92
C ASP A 120 -5.39 -6.31 8.16
N ALA A 121 -5.27 -5.44 7.16
CA ALA A 121 -3.99 -5.18 6.47
C ALA A 121 -2.89 -4.66 7.41
N PHE A 122 -3.24 -4.13 8.59
CA PHE A 122 -2.29 -3.64 9.59
C PHE A 122 -1.84 -4.72 10.59
N LEU A 123 -2.31 -5.97 10.46
CA LEU A 123 -1.95 -7.12 11.31
C LEU A 123 -0.96 -8.06 10.58
N PRO A 124 0.35 -7.72 10.48
CA PRO A 124 1.32 -8.50 9.73
C PRO A 124 1.52 -9.92 10.27
N ILE A 125 1.37 -10.10 11.60
CA ILE A 125 1.52 -11.41 12.25
C ILE A 125 0.34 -12.31 11.88
N ALA A 126 -0.90 -11.78 11.93
CA ALA A 126 -2.10 -12.52 11.54
C ALA A 126 -2.00 -13.01 10.09
N GLY A 127 -1.71 -12.11 9.15
CA GLY A 127 -1.56 -12.48 7.74
C GLY A 127 -0.40 -13.45 7.47
N GLY A 128 0.70 -13.34 8.24
CA GLY A 128 1.85 -14.25 8.12
C GLY A 128 1.55 -15.66 8.65
N ILE A 129 0.91 -15.78 9.80
CA ILE A 129 0.48 -17.06 10.38
C ILE A 129 -0.58 -17.70 9.49
N GLU A 130 -1.53 -16.93 9.00
CA GLU A 130 -2.57 -17.41 8.08
C GLU A 130 -1.96 -17.93 6.77
N LEU A 131 -1.01 -17.20 6.17
CA LEU A 131 -0.30 -17.69 4.98
C LEU A 131 0.40 -19.03 5.24
N LYS A 132 1.03 -19.18 6.42
CA LYS A 132 1.64 -20.46 6.84
C LYS A 132 0.57 -21.55 7.04
N ALA A 133 -0.58 -21.21 7.61
CA ALA A 133 -1.70 -22.14 7.83
C ALA A 133 -2.22 -22.70 6.50
N ILE A 134 -2.43 -21.82 5.51
CA ILE A 134 -2.89 -22.21 4.16
C ILE A 134 -1.86 -23.13 3.49
N LEU A 135 -0.57 -22.78 3.56
CA LEU A 135 0.49 -23.56 2.90
C LEU A 135 0.80 -24.91 3.58
N THR A 136 0.65 -25.01 4.90
CA THR A 136 1.05 -26.23 5.65
C THR A 136 -0.11 -27.14 6.00
N LEU A 137 -1.29 -26.58 6.27
CA LEU A 137 -2.46 -27.30 6.76
C LEU A 137 -3.68 -27.20 5.82
N GLY A 138 -3.64 -26.31 4.82
CA GLY A 138 -4.80 -26.03 3.96
C GLY A 138 -5.96 -25.34 4.71
N LEU A 139 -5.69 -24.74 5.87
CA LEU A 139 -6.70 -24.08 6.69
C LEU A 139 -6.76 -22.58 6.38
N TRP A 140 -7.98 -22.05 6.30
CA TRP A 140 -8.26 -20.63 6.16
C TRP A 140 -8.75 -20.04 7.49
N ASP A 141 -8.24 -18.86 7.85
CA ASP A 141 -8.70 -18.17 9.05
C ASP A 141 -10.08 -17.56 8.80
N GLN A 142 -10.97 -17.72 9.78
CA GLN A 142 -12.32 -17.16 9.73
C GLN A 142 -12.40 -15.81 10.45
N ASN A 143 -11.42 -15.47 11.29
CA ASN A 143 -11.46 -14.23 12.08
C ASN A 143 -10.88 -13.04 11.33
N HIS A 144 -9.75 -13.21 10.65
CA HIS A 144 -9.05 -12.16 9.91
C HIS A 144 -8.64 -12.55 8.47
N PRO A 145 -9.54 -13.12 7.64
CA PRO A 145 -9.17 -13.59 6.29
C PRO A 145 -8.64 -12.50 5.35
N ALA A 146 -9.02 -11.25 5.58
CA ALA A 146 -8.50 -10.12 4.79
C ALA A 146 -6.99 -9.89 5.01
N ALA A 147 -6.41 -10.33 6.13
CA ALA A 147 -5.00 -10.13 6.44
C ALA A 147 -4.08 -10.84 5.44
N VAL A 148 -4.31 -12.13 5.16
CA VAL A 148 -3.50 -12.86 4.15
C VAL A 148 -3.71 -12.32 2.75
N VAL A 149 -4.94 -11.95 2.38
CA VAL A 149 -5.25 -11.41 1.05
C VAL A 149 -4.46 -10.11 0.84
N MET A 150 -4.47 -9.21 1.82
CA MET A 150 -3.74 -7.95 1.76
C MET A 150 -2.22 -8.16 1.78
N LEU A 151 -1.71 -9.12 2.54
CA LEU A 151 -0.30 -9.50 2.51
C LEU A 151 0.10 -9.99 1.11
N CYS A 152 -0.71 -10.85 0.49
CA CYS A 152 -0.52 -11.34 -0.88
C CYS A 152 -0.55 -10.20 -1.90
N VAL A 153 -1.50 -9.26 -1.79
CA VAL A 153 -1.54 -8.04 -2.63
C VAL A 153 -0.21 -7.31 -2.55
N VAL A 154 0.26 -7.02 -1.33
CA VAL A 154 1.51 -6.30 -1.11
C VAL A 154 2.68 -7.07 -1.71
N LEU A 155 2.82 -8.37 -1.45
CA LEU A 155 3.89 -9.20 -2.01
C LEU A 155 3.88 -9.24 -3.55
N ILE A 156 2.71 -9.44 -4.16
CA ILE A 156 2.56 -9.48 -5.62
C ILE A 156 2.94 -8.12 -6.23
N THR A 157 2.52 -6.99 -5.63
CA THR A 157 2.97 -5.68 -6.11
C THR A 157 4.49 -5.51 -6.01
N GLY A 158 5.11 -6.06 -4.95
CA GLY A 158 6.56 -6.12 -4.78
C GLY A 158 7.28 -6.86 -5.91
N VAL A 159 6.77 -8.05 -6.25
CA VAL A 159 7.32 -8.88 -7.33
C VAL A 159 7.10 -8.23 -8.69
N VAL A 160 5.89 -7.76 -8.99
CA VAL A 160 5.58 -7.24 -10.33
C VAL A 160 6.15 -5.85 -10.54
N CYS A 161 6.07 -4.96 -9.55
CA CYS A 161 6.27 -3.52 -9.72
C CYS A 161 7.31 -2.90 -8.77
N LYS A 162 8.21 -3.69 -8.17
CA LYS A 162 9.06 -3.26 -7.04
C LYS A 162 8.20 -2.69 -5.90
N ARG A 163 8.76 -1.75 -5.12
CA ARG A 163 8.09 -1.04 -4.02
C ARG A 163 7.12 0.07 -4.51
N ALA A 164 6.46 -0.10 -5.66
CA ALA A 164 5.54 0.89 -6.23
C ALA A 164 4.40 1.25 -5.26
N PHE A 165 3.90 0.27 -4.50
CA PHE A 165 2.88 0.50 -3.47
C PHE A 165 3.26 1.64 -2.51
N CYS A 166 4.50 1.63 -1.98
CA CYS A 166 4.99 2.67 -1.08
C CYS A 166 5.03 4.07 -1.72
N GLY A 167 5.28 4.14 -3.04
CA GLY A 167 5.44 5.39 -3.77
C GLY A 167 4.15 5.97 -4.35
N TRP A 168 3.12 5.15 -4.54
CA TRP A 168 1.90 5.49 -5.28
C TRP A 168 0.60 5.33 -4.47
N ALA A 169 0.50 4.34 -3.58
CA ALA A 169 -0.75 4.02 -2.89
C ALA A 169 -0.69 4.20 -1.36
N CYS A 170 0.49 4.04 -0.75
CA CYS A 170 0.61 4.06 0.71
C CYS A 170 0.32 5.46 1.31
N PRO A 171 -0.66 5.58 2.24
CA PRO A 171 -1.01 6.86 2.86
C PRO A 171 0.09 7.38 3.81
N LEU A 172 0.83 6.48 4.47
CA LEU A 172 1.97 6.84 5.33
C LEU A 172 3.11 7.48 4.53
N GLY A 173 3.26 7.08 3.26
CA GLY A 173 4.20 7.73 2.34
C GLY A 173 3.82 9.18 2.07
N LEU A 174 2.54 9.46 1.83
CA LEU A 174 2.03 10.81 1.62
C LEU A 174 2.16 11.67 2.89
N ALA A 175 1.77 11.13 4.04
CA ALA A 175 1.90 11.80 5.33
C ALA A 175 3.37 12.20 5.59
N GLY A 176 4.32 11.31 5.33
CA GLY A 176 5.75 11.60 5.43
C GLY A 176 6.24 12.66 4.45
N GLU A 177 5.72 12.68 3.21
CA GLU A 177 6.03 13.75 2.25
C GLU A 177 5.53 15.12 2.73
N TYR A 178 4.34 15.17 3.34
CA TYR A 178 3.80 16.41 3.89
C TYR A 178 4.54 16.89 5.12
N LEU A 179 4.85 16.01 6.07
CA LEU A 179 5.64 16.34 7.25
C LEU A 179 7.01 16.89 6.86
N TYR A 180 7.67 16.26 5.89
CA TYR A 180 8.93 16.76 5.36
C TYR A 180 8.78 18.13 4.67
N LYS A 181 7.74 18.33 3.85
CA LYS A 181 7.45 19.63 3.21
C LYS A 181 7.18 20.71 4.26
N LEU A 182 6.42 20.41 5.30
CA LEU A 182 6.11 21.32 6.41
C LEU A 182 7.39 21.73 7.14
N ARG A 183 8.22 20.75 7.52
CA ARG A 183 9.52 20.99 8.13
C ARG A 183 10.43 21.85 7.24
N LYS A 184 10.43 21.63 5.92
CA LYS A 184 11.25 22.41 4.98
C LYS A 184 10.85 23.89 4.89
N ARG A 185 9.61 24.26 5.27
CA ARG A 185 9.20 25.67 5.39
C ARG A 185 9.90 26.39 6.54
N VAL A 186 10.25 25.66 7.60
CA VAL A 186 10.93 26.21 8.78
C VAL A 186 12.44 26.04 8.66
N ILE A 187 12.89 24.82 8.36
CA ILE A 187 14.32 24.46 8.25
C ILE A 187 14.64 24.12 6.80
N HIS A 188 15.28 25.06 6.11
CA HIS A 188 15.61 24.96 4.69
C HIS A 188 16.77 23.99 4.41
N ALA A 189 17.65 23.76 5.39
CA ALA A 189 18.82 22.91 5.25
C ALA A 189 18.43 21.43 5.03
N GLU A 190 19.08 20.75 4.09
CA GLU A 190 18.93 19.31 3.91
C GLU A 190 19.77 18.56 4.96
N LEU A 191 19.16 18.21 6.10
CA LEU A 191 19.83 17.41 7.14
C LEU A 191 19.85 15.93 6.75
N LEU A 192 20.76 15.57 5.85
CA LEU A 192 21.03 14.18 5.50
C LEU A 192 21.99 13.57 6.54
N PRO A 193 21.65 12.44 7.19
CA PRO A 193 22.59 11.80 8.09
C PRO A 193 23.79 11.26 7.32
N PRO A 194 25.01 11.30 7.90
CA PRO A 194 26.17 10.64 7.33
C PRO A 194 25.92 9.15 7.06
N ALA A 195 26.66 8.57 6.10
CA ALA A 195 26.48 7.18 5.69
C ALA A 195 26.61 6.18 6.86
N TRP A 196 27.48 6.45 7.82
CA TRP A 196 27.71 5.63 9.01
C TRP A 196 26.52 5.62 9.99
N VAL A 197 25.68 6.66 9.99
CA VAL A 197 24.41 6.70 10.76
C VAL A 197 23.26 6.11 9.95
N ASP A 198 23.21 6.40 8.65
CA ASP A 198 22.13 5.93 7.78
C ASP A 198 22.11 4.40 7.63
N TRP A 199 23.27 3.75 7.69
CA TRP A 199 23.36 2.29 7.60
C TRP A 199 22.70 1.56 8.78
N PRO A 200 23.09 1.79 10.06
CA PRO A 200 22.47 1.11 11.20
C PRO A 200 20.99 1.46 11.35
N LEU A 201 20.58 2.71 11.13
CA LEU A 201 19.16 3.08 11.17
C LEU A 201 18.32 2.33 10.13
N ARG A 202 18.89 2.01 8.95
CA ARG A 202 18.20 1.18 7.94
C ARG A 202 18.09 -0.27 8.37
N MET A 203 18.99 -0.78 9.20
CA MET A 203 18.92 -2.16 9.70
C MET A 203 17.75 -2.36 10.66
N VAL A 204 17.26 -1.30 11.32
CA VAL A 204 16.11 -1.37 12.25
C VAL A 204 14.86 -1.97 11.59
N LYS A 205 14.46 -1.53 10.39
CA LYS A 205 13.31 -2.13 9.68
C LYS A 205 13.53 -3.61 9.32
N TYR A 206 14.77 -4.02 9.07
CA TYR A 206 15.11 -5.41 8.77
C TYR A 206 15.12 -6.27 10.04
N LEU A 207 15.55 -5.70 11.17
CA LEU A 207 15.45 -6.33 12.48
C LEU A 207 13.98 -6.53 12.90
N LEU A 208 13.14 -5.50 12.69
CA LEU A 208 11.69 -5.61 12.93
C LEU A 208 11.05 -6.67 12.02
N LEU A 209 11.41 -6.70 10.74
CA LEU A 209 10.96 -7.76 9.83
C LEU A 209 11.44 -9.15 10.29
N ALA A 210 12.70 -9.28 10.69
CA ALA A 210 13.26 -10.55 11.16
C ALA A 210 12.56 -11.03 12.44
N ALA A 211 12.23 -10.13 13.37
CA ALA A 211 11.44 -10.45 14.55
C ALA A 211 10.03 -10.94 14.19
N LEU A 212 9.34 -10.26 13.25
CA LEU A 212 8.03 -10.69 12.77
C LEU A 212 8.08 -12.07 12.09
N LEU A 213 9.07 -12.30 11.22
CA LEU A 213 9.27 -13.58 10.56
C LEU A 213 9.63 -14.69 11.55
N TYR A 214 10.44 -14.38 12.56
CA TYR A 214 10.78 -15.30 13.63
C TYR A 214 9.54 -15.75 14.39
N LEU A 215 8.63 -14.84 14.76
CA LEU A 215 7.36 -15.20 15.41
C LEU A 215 6.50 -16.14 14.55
N VAL A 216 6.40 -15.87 13.24
CA VAL A 216 5.63 -16.70 12.31
C VAL A 216 6.27 -18.08 12.09
N ILE A 217 7.60 -18.14 12.00
CA ILE A 217 8.33 -19.39 11.72
C ILE A 217 8.42 -20.27 12.97
N SER A 218 8.76 -19.68 14.13
CA SER A 218 8.96 -20.40 15.39
C SER A 218 7.71 -21.10 15.90
N MET A 219 6.52 -20.61 15.55
CA MET A 219 5.26 -21.24 15.93
C MET A 219 5.07 -22.59 15.20
N PRO A 220 5.00 -23.75 15.89
CA PRO A 220 4.79 -25.04 15.23
C PRO A 220 3.45 -25.12 14.50
N SER A 221 3.40 -25.80 13.35
CA SER A 221 2.16 -25.93 12.56
C SER A 221 1.01 -26.52 13.36
N ALA A 222 1.27 -27.49 14.23
CA ALA A 222 0.25 -28.11 15.11
C ALA A 222 -0.44 -27.11 16.06
N SER A 223 0.21 -26.00 16.40
CA SER A 223 -0.34 -24.98 17.31
C SER A 223 -1.15 -23.88 16.60
N ILE A 224 -1.11 -23.83 15.27
CA ILE A 224 -1.80 -22.82 14.47
C ILE A 224 -3.32 -22.84 14.70
N PRO A 225 -4.03 -24.00 14.67
CA PRO A 225 -5.47 -24.02 14.90
C PRO A 225 -5.86 -23.48 16.29
N HIS A 226 -5.02 -23.72 17.30
CA HIS A 226 -5.24 -23.21 18.65
C HIS A 226 -5.11 -21.67 18.71
N TYR A 227 -4.12 -21.10 18.02
CA TYR A 227 -3.97 -19.65 17.92
C TYR A 227 -5.13 -19.00 17.15
N LEU A 228 -5.52 -19.57 16.00
CA LEU A 228 -6.61 -19.04 15.18
C LEU A 228 -7.94 -19.07 15.95
N SER A 229 -8.19 -20.08 16.76
CA SER A 229 -9.39 -20.14 17.62
C SER A 229 -9.27 -19.33 18.92
N GLY A 230 -8.06 -18.92 19.28
CA GLY A 230 -7.74 -18.23 20.52
C GLY A 230 -8.34 -16.83 20.62
N ASN A 231 -8.67 -16.43 21.85
CA ASN A 231 -9.29 -15.14 22.13
C ASN A 231 -8.38 -13.97 21.75
N TYR A 232 -7.06 -14.11 21.91
CA TYR A 232 -6.10 -13.09 21.52
C TYR A 232 -6.22 -12.72 20.04
N HIS A 233 -6.28 -13.72 19.16
CA HIS A 233 -6.35 -13.51 17.71
C HIS A 233 -7.66 -12.84 17.32
N LYS A 234 -8.80 -13.26 17.89
CA LYS A 234 -10.13 -12.70 17.63
C LYS A 234 -10.29 -11.21 17.98
N VAL A 235 -9.47 -10.68 18.90
CA VAL A 235 -9.48 -9.27 19.31
C VAL A 235 -8.23 -8.51 18.92
N ALA A 236 -7.36 -9.10 18.09
CA ALA A 236 -6.10 -8.47 17.73
C ALA A 236 -6.31 -7.11 17.05
N ASP A 237 -7.36 -7.00 16.23
CA ASP A 237 -7.75 -5.75 15.61
C ASP A 237 -8.31 -4.75 16.65
N LEU A 238 -9.21 -5.17 17.54
CA LEU A 238 -9.77 -4.31 18.59
C LEU A 238 -8.69 -3.76 19.52
N LYS A 239 -7.68 -4.57 19.85
CA LYS A 239 -6.49 -4.10 20.59
C LYS A 239 -5.75 -3.01 19.83
N MET A 240 -5.58 -3.18 18.52
CA MET A 240 -5.00 -2.14 17.67
C MET A 240 -5.88 -0.87 17.69
N ALA A 241 -7.21 -0.99 17.61
CA ALA A 241 -8.11 0.15 17.67
C ALA A 241 -7.99 0.93 19.01
N VAL A 242 -8.04 0.22 20.14
CA VAL A 242 -7.90 0.81 21.47
C VAL A 242 -6.53 1.46 21.64
N PHE A 243 -5.45 0.85 21.13
CA PHE A 243 -4.11 1.44 21.15
C PHE A 243 -4.04 2.81 20.44
N PHE A 244 -4.81 3.01 19.36
CA PHE A 244 -4.87 4.30 18.66
C PHE A 244 -5.86 5.29 19.29
N MET A 245 -6.98 4.83 19.83
CA MET A 245 -7.99 5.70 20.48
C MET A 245 -7.56 6.18 21.86
N MET A 246 -6.87 5.32 22.63
CA MET A 246 -6.40 5.58 23.98
C MET A 246 -4.89 5.30 24.07
N PRO A 247 -4.06 6.12 23.39
CA PRO A 247 -2.62 5.88 23.35
C PRO A 247 -1.99 6.11 24.73
N SER A 248 -1.21 5.13 25.19
CA SER A 248 -0.39 5.28 26.39
C SER A 248 0.71 6.33 26.20
N MET A 249 1.30 6.83 27.28
CA MET A 249 2.43 7.78 27.20
C MET A 249 3.59 7.21 26.36
N VAL A 250 3.86 5.91 26.47
CA VAL A 250 4.88 5.22 25.66
C VAL A 250 4.49 5.23 24.17
N ALA A 251 3.22 4.99 23.85
CA ALA A 251 2.71 5.07 22.48
C ALA A 251 2.83 6.47 21.90
N LEU A 252 2.48 7.51 22.67
CA LEU A 252 2.62 8.91 22.28
C LEU A 252 4.07 9.30 21.99
N ILE A 253 5.01 8.89 22.86
CA ILE A 253 6.45 9.09 22.64
C ILE A 253 6.90 8.36 21.36
N GLY A 254 6.45 7.12 21.15
CA GLY A 254 6.70 6.34 19.95
C GLY A 254 6.22 7.03 18.67
N PHE A 255 4.97 7.51 18.64
CA PHE A 255 4.42 8.25 17.51
C PHE A 255 5.17 9.57 17.29
N GLY A 256 5.50 10.29 18.36
CA GLY A 256 6.32 11.50 18.30
C GLY A 256 7.67 11.24 17.61
N MET A 257 8.37 10.17 17.98
CA MET A 257 9.62 9.76 17.33
C MET A 257 9.42 9.41 15.85
N ILE A 258 8.36 8.66 15.51
CA ILE A 258 8.04 8.30 14.12
C ILE A 258 7.77 9.56 13.28
N PHE A 259 6.99 10.51 13.80
CA PHE A 259 6.70 11.77 13.10
C PHE A 259 7.94 12.65 12.98
N ALA A 260 8.77 12.73 14.02
CA ALA A 260 10.05 13.45 13.98
C ALA A 260 10.97 12.88 12.89
N LEU A 261 11.07 11.55 12.80
CA LEU A 261 11.85 10.87 11.77
C LEU A 261 11.30 11.13 10.36
N ALA A 262 9.98 11.11 10.20
CA ALA A 262 9.31 11.41 8.93
C ALA A 262 9.49 12.87 8.50
N ALA A 263 9.55 13.80 9.45
CA ALA A 263 9.83 15.22 9.21
C ALA A 263 11.32 15.48 8.93
N TRP A 264 12.23 14.73 9.58
CA TRP A 264 13.67 14.90 9.42
C TRP A 264 14.13 14.55 8.00
N ARG A 265 13.72 13.38 7.49
CA ARG A 265 14.14 12.88 6.16
C ARG A 265 12.94 12.47 5.31
N ARG A 266 13.02 12.74 4.00
CA ARG A 266 12.06 12.22 3.01
C ARG A 266 11.88 10.73 3.20
N GLN A 267 10.65 10.31 3.50
CA GLN A 267 10.28 8.90 3.69
C GLN A 267 11.00 8.21 4.86
N GLY A 268 11.34 8.96 5.92
CA GLY A 268 12.04 8.44 7.11
C GLY A 268 11.39 7.18 7.70
N PHE A 269 10.06 7.18 7.89
CA PHE A 269 9.33 6.01 8.38
C PHE A 269 9.52 4.77 7.47
N CYS A 270 9.30 4.91 6.16
CA CYS A 270 9.42 3.80 5.20
C CYS A 270 10.86 3.32 5.02
N ARG A 271 11.86 4.16 5.35
CA ARG A 271 13.29 3.85 5.23
C ARG A 271 13.83 3.13 6.46
N TYR A 272 13.38 3.48 7.66
CA TYR A 272 14.00 3.03 8.91
C TYR A 272 13.13 2.14 9.79
N ILE A 273 11.80 2.30 9.78
CA ILE A 273 10.92 1.62 10.75
C ILE A 273 9.96 0.62 10.08
N CYS A 274 9.47 0.91 8.87
CA CYS A 274 8.39 0.14 8.26
C CYS A 274 8.80 -1.31 7.88
N PRO A 275 8.21 -2.37 8.49
CA PRO A 275 8.53 -3.76 8.17
C PRO A 275 8.03 -4.16 6.77
N TYR A 276 6.86 -3.69 6.34
CA TYR A 276 6.39 -3.87 4.95
C TYR A 276 7.34 -3.24 3.94
N GLY A 277 7.99 -2.12 4.31
CA GLY A 277 9.01 -1.49 3.50
C GLY A 277 10.26 -2.37 3.33
N ALA A 278 10.70 -3.04 4.39
CA ALA A 278 11.77 -4.03 4.33
C ALA A 278 11.38 -5.25 3.47
N LEU A 279 10.19 -5.81 3.72
CA LEU A 279 9.68 -6.98 3.01
C LEU A 279 9.60 -6.72 1.50
N LEU A 280 8.96 -5.61 1.10
CA LEU A 280 8.90 -5.21 -0.31
C LEU A 280 10.28 -4.87 -0.88
N GLY A 281 11.21 -4.36 -0.06
CA GLY A 281 12.61 -4.14 -0.47
C GLY A 281 13.29 -5.41 -0.92
N ILE A 282 13.19 -6.47 -0.11
CA ILE A 282 13.75 -7.79 -0.42
C ILE A 282 13.07 -8.39 -1.66
N VAL A 283 11.73 -8.39 -1.68
CA VAL A 283 10.96 -8.96 -2.79
C VAL A 283 11.17 -8.18 -4.09
N SER A 284 11.42 -6.87 -4.02
CA SER A 284 11.64 -6.04 -5.21
C SER A 284 12.89 -6.39 -6.03
N PHE A 285 13.82 -7.18 -5.50
CA PHE A 285 14.97 -7.66 -6.26
C PHE A 285 14.57 -8.61 -7.39
N LEU A 286 13.51 -9.41 -7.17
CA LEU A 286 12.91 -10.32 -8.15
C LEU A 286 12.16 -9.57 -9.26
N SER A 287 11.85 -8.29 -9.05
CA SER A 287 11.02 -7.56 -9.99
C SER A 287 11.70 -7.34 -11.35
N PRO A 288 11.00 -7.63 -12.47
CA PRO A 288 11.55 -7.47 -13.80
C PRO A 288 11.72 -6.00 -14.18
N PHE A 289 10.84 -5.12 -13.68
CA PHE A 289 10.86 -3.69 -14.01
C PHE A 289 11.83 -2.92 -13.11
N LYS A 290 12.78 -2.23 -13.72
CA LYS A 290 13.77 -1.39 -13.02
C LYS A 290 13.89 -0.05 -13.72
N ILE A 291 14.30 0.98 -12.99
CA ILE A 291 14.73 2.24 -13.63
C ILE A 291 16.06 1.92 -14.34
N ARG A 292 16.15 2.27 -15.61
CA ARG A 292 17.32 2.05 -16.46
C ARG A 292 17.71 3.36 -17.14
N ARG A 293 19.01 3.62 -17.16
CA ARG A 293 19.62 4.79 -17.78
C ARG A 293 20.17 4.41 -19.14
N ASN A 294 19.74 5.12 -20.18
CA ASN A 294 20.27 4.96 -21.52
C ASN A 294 21.45 5.94 -21.72
N THR A 295 22.66 5.40 -21.80
CA THR A 295 23.89 6.19 -21.97
C THR A 295 23.95 6.91 -23.31
N GLN A 296 23.28 6.40 -24.36
CA GLN A 296 23.24 7.07 -25.67
C GLN A 296 22.44 8.37 -25.67
N HIS A 297 21.53 8.54 -24.70
CA HIS A 297 20.71 9.73 -24.58
C HIS A 297 21.02 10.57 -23.34
N CYS A 298 21.77 10.05 -22.38
CA CYS A 298 22.08 10.76 -21.14
C CYS A 298 23.05 11.92 -21.40
N LEU A 299 22.79 13.08 -20.78
CA LEU A 299 23.59 14.30 -20.97
C LEU A 299 25.02 14.18 -20.42
N ILE A 300 25.26 13.23 -19.51
CA ILE A 300 26.59 12.94 -18.98
C ILE A 300 27.49 12.40 -20.10
N GLU A 301 27.06 11.33 -20.78
CA GLU A 301 27.84 10.74 -21.86
C GLU A 301 27.73 11.52 -23.17
N THR A 302 26.55 12.07 -23.50
CA THR A 302 26.34 12.76 -24.79
C THR A 302 26.93 14.16 -24.85
N LYS A 303 27.02 14.87 -23.72
CA LYS A 303 27.50 16.25 -23.65
C LYS A 303 28.65 16.47 -22.64
N GLY A 304 29.14 15.42 -21.99
CA GLY A 304 30.21 15.54 -20.97
C GLY A 304 29.79 16.31 -19.71
N MET A 305 28.49 16.44 -19.43
CA MET A 305 27.99 17.29 -18.33
C MET A 305 27.92 16.53 -17.00
N SER A 306 28.30 17.17 -15.89
CA SER A 306 28.05 16.67 -14.52
C SER A 306 26.57 16.85 -14.11
N CYS A 307 25.67 16.06 -14.70
CA CYS A 307 24.22 16.13 -14.42
C CYS A 307 23.77 15.11 -13.36
N ASP A 308 23.26 15.60 -12.23
CA ASP A 308 22.77 14.81 -11.09
C ASP A 308 21.29 15.10 -10.73
N LYS A 309 20.55 15.76 -11.64
CA LYS A 309 19.12 16.11 -11.45
C LYS A 309 18.25 14.91 -11.06
N CYS A 310 18.52 13.73 -11.62
CA CYS A 310 17.78 12.51 -11.29
C CYS A 310 18.04 12.03 -9.85
N THR A 311 19.24 12.23 -9.32
CA THR A 311 19.61 11.92 -7.93
C THR A 311 18.94 12.88 -6.96
N ARG A 312 19.00 14.20 -7.21
CA ARG A 312 18.31 15.22 -6.38
C ARG A 312 16.80 15.03 -6.32
N ALA A 313 16.20 14.53 -7.41
CA ALA A 313 14.77 14.22 -7.47
C ALA A 313 14.38 12.94 -6.72
N CYS A 314 15.34 12.04 -6.45
CA CYS A 314 15.07 10.77 -5.78
C CYS A 314 14.78 11.00 -4.29
N PRO A 315 13.59 10.64 -3.78
CA PRO A 315 13.28 10.84 -2.36
C PRO A 315 14.15 9.97 -1.43
N ALA A 316 14.58 8.79 -1.91
CA ALA A 316 15.47 7.89 -1.18
C ALA A 316 16.96 8.29 -1.26
N ASN A 317 17.30 9.36 -1.98
CA ASN A 317 18.66 9.84 -2.24
C ASN A 317 19.57 8.75 -2.86
N ILE A 318 19.07 8.05 -3.88
CA ILE A 318 19.84 7.04 -4.63
C ILE A 318 20.71 7.75 -5.68
N SER A 319 21.95 7.31 -5.86
CA SER A 319 22.87 7.76 -6.91
C SER A 319 22.45 7.27 -8.32
N VAL A 320 21.28 7.70 -8.78
CA VAL A 320 20.71 7.36 -10.09
C VAL A 320 21.63 7.75 -11.27
N HIS A 321 22.38 8.86 -11.15
CA HIS A 321 23.22 9.35 -12.24
C HIS A 321 24.46 8.47 -12.52
N THR A 322 25.00 7.79 -11.49
CA THR A 322 26.20 6.94 -11.65
C THR A 322 25.88 5.53 -12.11
N GLN A 323 24.64 5.07 -11.92
CA GLN A 323 24.24 3.69 -12.19
C GLN A 323 23.53 3.55 -13.55
N LYS A 324 23.84 2.48 -14.30
CA LYS A 324 23.10 2.14 -15.53
C LYS A 324 21.74 1.50 -15.22
N ASN A 325 21.70 0.58 -14.25
CA ASN A 325 20.49 -0.06 -13.76
C ASN A 325 20.38 0.21 -12.26
N ILE A 326 19.20 0.62 -11.79
CA ILE A 326 19.01 0.96 -10.38
C ILE A 326 18.67 -0.32 -9.60
N HIS A 327 19.69 -0.88 -8.94
CA HIS A 327 19.60 -2.04 -8.05
C HIS A 327 19.67 -1.59 -6.59
N SER A 328 18.55 -1.04 -6.10
CA SER A 328 18.40 -0.68 -4.70
C SER A 328 17.04 -1.14 -4.19
N ASP A 329 17.06 -1.72 -3.00
CA ASP A 329 15.94 -2.06 -2.13
C ASP A 329 15.14 -0.83 -1.69
N GLU A 330 15.70 0.38 -1.77
CA GLU A 330 15.01 1.63 -1.44
C GLU A 330 14.26 2.26 -2.62
N CYS A 331 14.38 1.70 -3.82
CA CYS A 331 13.72 2.25 -5.00
C CYS A 331 12.21 1.97 -4.99
N GLN A 332 11.42 2.99 -4.66
CA GLN A 332 9.95 2.94 -4.62
C GLN A 332 9.24 3.02 -5.98
N ALA A 333 9.99 2.95 -7.10
CA ALA A 333 9.42 3.11 -8.45
C ALA A 333 8.47 4.33 -8.61
N CYS A 334 8.72 5.41 -7.86
CA CYS A 334 7.90 6.63 -7.89
C CYS A 334 8.05 7.47 -9.17
N MET A 335 9.01 7.11 -10.05
CA MET A 335 9.31 7.77 -11.32
C MET A 335 9.65 9.27 -11.25
N ARG A 336 9.89 9.84 -10.07
CA ARG A 336 10.37 11.23 -9.92
C ARG A 336 11.67 11.48 -10.69
N CYS A 337 12.61 10.53 -10.66
CA CYS A 337 13.87 10.63 -11.42
C CYS A 337 13.67 10.66 -12.94
N VAL A 338 12.67 9.93 -13.46
CA VAL A 338 12.29 9.94 -14.89
C VAL A 338 11.69 11.30 -15.25
N SER A 339 10.76 11.79 -14.42
CA SER A 339 10.07 13.07 -14.64
C SER A 339 11.00 14.29 -14.56
N ALA A 340 12.04 14.24 -13.72
CA ALA A 340 12.98 15.33 -13.52
C ALA A 340 14.13 15.33 -14.54
N CYS A 341 14.26 14.26 -15.33
CA CYS A 341 15.32 14.16 -16.33
C CYS A 341 15.04 15.15 -17.48
N PRO A 342 15.98 16.04 -17.83
CA PRO A 342 15.79 16.99 -18.94
C PRO A 342 15.57 16.31 -20.30
N LYS A 343 16.11 15.10 -20.48
CA LYS A 343 16.00 14.32 -21.72
C LYS A 343 15.17 13.07 -21.46
N LYS A 344 13.91 13.07 -21.91
CA LYS A 344 12.91 12.02 -21.61
C LYS A 344 13.35 10.59 -21.97
N GLN A 345 14.21 10.43 -22.98
CA GLN A 345 14.71 9.13 -23.43
C GLN A 345 15.90 8.59 -22.60
N ALA A 346 16.51 9.42 -21.74
CA ALA A 346 17.71 9.03 -20.99
C ALA A 346 17.41 8.13 -19.79
N LEU A 347 16.20 8.16 -19.24
CA LEU A 347 15.79 7.37 -18.09
C LEU A 347 14.41 6.77 -18.36
N GLN A 348 14.28 5.45 -18.20
CA GLN A 348 13.04 4.73 -18.44
C GLN A 348 12.79 3.70 -17.33
N PHE A 349 11.53 3.41 -17.04
CA PHE A 349 11.15 2.28 -16.21
C PHE A 349 10.83 1.11 -17.12
N SER A 350 11.70 0.11 -17.19
CA SER A 350 11.59 -0.96 -18.18
C SER A 350 12.13 -2.30 -17.70
N THR A 351 11.70 -3.37 -18.37
CA THR A 351 12.25 -4.72 -18.14
C THR A 351 13.65 -4.85 -18.71
N ARG A 352 14.31 -6.01 -18.48
CA ARG A 352 15.58 -6.35 -19.13
C ARG A 352 15.49 -6.39 -20.65
N ASN A 353 14.31 -6.69 -21.19
CA ASN A 353 14.09 -6.94 -22.62
C ASN A 353 13.61 -5.68 -23.38
N GLY A 354 13.77 -4.48 -22.82
CA GLY A 354 13.45 -3.23 -23.52
C GLY A 354 12.05 -2.67 -23.23
N ILE A 355 10.99 -3.49 -23.25
CA ILE A 355 10.01 -3.55 -22.14
C ILE A 355 9.54 -2.27 -21.43
N PRO A 356 9.20 -1.10 -22.04
CA PRO A 356 8.94 0.10 -21.25
C PRO A 356 7.56 0.04 -20.58
N LEU A 357 7.50 0.46 -19.32
CA LEU A 357 6.25 0.64 -18.59
C LEU A 357 6.10 2.13 -18.24
N SER A 358 5.13 2.79 -18.87
CA SER A 358 4.81 4.19 -18.58
C SER A 358 4.19 4.34 -17.19
N ALA A 359 4.16 5.56 -16.67
CA ALA A 359 3.52 5.86 -15.39
C ALA A 359 2.04 5.46 -15.34
N ARG A 360 1.33 5.66 -16.45
CA ARG A 360 -0.03 5.17 -16.65
C ARG A 360 -0.10 3.65 -16.56
N GLY A 361 0.78 2.95 -17.27
CA GLY A 361 0.85 1.49 -17.24
C GLY A 361 1.12 0.95 -15.84
N LEU A 362 2.05 1.57 -15.10
CA LEU A 362 2.33 1.21 -13.71
C LEU A 362 1.10 1.41 -12.82
N LEU A 363 0.41 2.54 -12.97
CA LEU A 363 -0.80 2.81 -12.19
C LEU A 363 -1.90 1.79 -12.46
N ILE A 364 -2.17 1.47 -13.73
CA ILE A 364 -3.16 0.45 -14.11
C ILE A 364 -2.80 -0.89 -13.45
N VAL A 365 -1.56 -1.36 -13.60
CA VAL A 365 -1.11 -2.63 -13.01
C VAL A 365 -1.25 -2.60 -11.49
N LEU A 366 -0.86 -1.51 -10.84
CA LEU A 366 -0.97 -1.35 -9.40
C LEU A 366 -2.42 -1.41 -8.92
N LEU A 367 -3.32 -0.63 -9.52
CA LEU A 367 -4.74 -0.60 -9.15
C LEU A 367 -5.41 -1.95 -9.41
N THR A 368 -5.12 -2.58 -10.54
CA THR A 368 -5.68 -3.89 -10.87
C THR A 368 -5.23 -4.94 -9.85
N ILE A 369 -3.94 -5.02 -9.50
CA ILE A 369 -3.46 -5.97 -8.48
C ILE A 369 -4.09 -5.66 -7.11
N MET A 370 -4.15 -4.39 -6.73
CA MET A 370 -4.63 -3.97 -5.42
C MET A 370 -6.10 -4.23 -5.18
N PHE A 371 -6.94 -4.20 -6.22
CA PHE A 371 -8.39 -4.24 -6.06
C PHE A 371 -9.06 -5.47 -6.68
N MET A 372 -8.49 -6.08 -7.71
CA MET A 372 -9.06 -7.32 -8.27
C MET A 372 -8.92 -8.49 -7.30
N LEU A 373 -7.79 -8.59 -6.58
CA LEU A 373 -7.57 -9.70 -5.66
C LEU A 373 -8.51 -9.62 -4.42
N PRO A 374 -8.69 -8.47 -3.76
CA PRO A 374 -9.74 -8.29 -2.76
C PRO A 374 -11.16 -8.53 -3.29
N LEU A 375 -11.47 -8.07 -4.50
CA LEU A 375 -12.78 -8.32 -5.12
C LEU A 375 -13.03 -9.83 -5.30
N PHE A 376 -12.03 -10.56 -5.79
CA PHE A 376 -12.10 -12.01 -5.96
C PHE A 376 -12.22 -12.72 -4.60
N ALA A 377 -11.45 -12.32 -3.60
CA ALA A 377 -11.56 -12.84 -2.23
C ALA A 377 -12.95 -12.59 -1.63
N TYR A 378 -13.54 -11.42 -1.88
CA TYR A 378 -14.88 -11.09 -1.44
C TYR A 378 -15.95 -11.97 -2.10
N VAL A 379 -15.91 -12.13 -3.43
CA VAL A 379 -16.85 -12.98 -4.16
C VAL A 379 -16.73 -14.46 -3.76
N SER A 380 -15.53 -14.91 -3.40
CA SER A 380 -15.27 -16.28 -2.94
C SER A 380 -15.57 -16.51 -1.45
N GLY A 381 -15.97 -15.47 -0.70
CA GLY A 381 -16.31 -15.58 0.73
C GLY A 381 -15.11 -15.53 1.70
N TYR A 382 -13.89 -15.36 1.19
CA TYR A 382 -12.64 -15.31 1.98
C TYR A 382 -12.18 -13.88 2.28
N TRP A 383 -13.11 -12.97 2.55
CA TRP A 383 -12.80 -11.57 2.87
C TRP A 383 -13.36 -11.12 4.22
N HIS A 384 -14.52 -11.66 4.60
CA HIS A 384 -15.22 -11.20 5.79
C HIS A 384 -14.84 -11.97 7.05
N SER A 385 -14.61 -11.23 8.12
CA SER A 385 -14.53 -11.79 9.46
C SER A 385 -15.86 -12.41 9.87
N GLN A 386 -15.84 -13.68 10.27
CA GLN A 386 -17.00 -14.42 10.74
C GLN A 386 -17.21 -14.33 12.26
N THR A 387 -16.39 -13.56 12.97
CA THR A 387 -16.50 -13.43 14.43
C THR A 387 -17.74 -12.61 14.81
N PRO A 388 -18.72 -13.19 15.55
CA PRO A 388 -19.93 -12.48 15.98
C PRO A 388 -19.64 -11.25 16.84
N ASN A 389 -20.50 -10.23 16.72
CA ASN A 389 -20.36 -8.99 17.50
C ASN A 389 -20.50 -9.23 19.01
N ASP A 390 -21.34 -10.17 19.44
CA ASP A 390 -21.55 -10.47 20.86
C ASP A 390 -20.26 -10.99 21.53
N ILE A 391 -19.52 -11.85 20.82
CA ILE A 391 -18.22 -12.35 21.28
C ILE A 391 -17.20 -11.19 21.35
N LYS A 392 -17.23 -10.26 20.38
CA LYS A 392 -16.36 -9.09 20.41
C LYS A 392 -16.66 -8.16 21.58
N ILE A 393 -17.94 -7.94 21.91
CA ILE A 393 -18.38 -7.16 23.06
C ILE A 393 -17.94 -7.82 24.37
N GLU A 394 -18.04 -9.15 24.49
CA GLU A 394 -17.57 -9.84 25.69
C GLU A 394 -16.04 -9.75 25.83
N LEU A 395 -15.31 -9.95 24.74
CA LEU A 395 -13.85 -9.99 24.76
C LEU A 395 -13.23 -8.59 24.95
N ILE A 396 -13.86 -7.52 24.44
CA ILE A 396 -13.35 -6.15 24.63
C ILE A 396 -13.48 -5.69 26.09
N GLN A 397 -14.47 -6.18 26.84
CA GLN A 397 -14.58 -5.92 28.28
C GLN A 397 -13.50 -6.63 29.11
N LYS A 398 -12.91 -7.70 28.55
CA LYS A 398 -11.85 -8.49 29.19
C LYS A 398 -10.46 -8.19 28.59
N LEU A 399 -10.31 -7.11 27.82
CA LEU A 399 -9.12 -6.85 27.01
C LEU A 399 -7.82 -6.85 27.81
N ASP A 400 -7.83 -6.26 29.01
CA ASP A 400 -6.67 -6.19 29.91
C ASP A 400 -6.25 -7.54 30.48
N ARG A 401 -7.15 -8.53 30.47
CA ARG A 401 -6.90 -9.90 30.96
C ARG A 401 -6.50 -10.87 29.86
N ILE A 402 -6.65 -10.49 28.59
CA ILE A 402 -6.30 -11.32 27.44
C ILE A 402 -4.82 -11.06 27.14
N GLY A 403 -3.93 -11.82 27.77
CA GLY A 403 -2.50 -11.85 27.46
C GLY A 403 -2.16 -12.68 26.23
N HIS A 404 -0.90 -12.61 25.80
CA HIS A 404 -0.30 -13.56 24.87
C HIS A 404 -0.06 -14.91 25.52
#